data_AF-A0A7L5A3P5-F1
#
_entry.id   AF-A0A7L5A3P5-F1
#
_cell.length_a   1.000
_cell.length_b   1.000
_cell.length_c   1.000
_cell.angle_alpha   90.00
_cell.angle_beta   90.00
_cell.angle_gamma   90.00
#
_symmetry.space_group_name_H-M   'P 1'
#
loop_
_entity.id
_entity.type
_entity.pdbx_description
1 polymer ?
#
loop_
_entity_poly.entity_id
_entity_poly.type
_entity_poly.pdbx_seq_one_letter_code
_entity_poly.pdbx_strand_id
1 'polypeptide(L)'
;MQELSPEYLAEIARQMSAISAFLGGFAAAFLGTLLTQSTPRRVVSWAVASAAVASVGFIITVIAMTKLVVVLHPQAPANVSKSGVLGARATGLLCFMLGIYALMASIGLSGWLRSRRMGIITSVLAGAGALLITLTLAEL
;
A
#
# COMPACT_ATOMS: atom_id res chain seq x y z
N MET A 1 20.62 -9.00 -18.33
CA MET A 1 19.70 -9.23 -17.20
C MET A 1 19.11 -10.63 -17.39
N GLN A 2 19.17 -11.49 -16.38
CA GLN A 2 18.49 -12.79 -16.44
C GLN A 2 16.98 -12.53 -16.49
N GLU A 3 16.28 -13.11 -17.48
CA GLU A 3 14.83 -13.07 -17.51
C GLU A 3 14.29 -13.91 -16.34
N LEU A 4 13.50 -13.28 -15.47
CA LEU A 4 12.87 -13.96 -14.35
C LEU A 4 11.80 -14.92 -14.86
N SER A 5 11.68 -16.10 -14.23
CA SER A 5 10.66 -17.06 -14.63
C SER A 5 9.25 -16.49 -14.39
N PRO A 6 8.27 -16.81 -15.25
CA PRO A 6 6.88 -16.37 -15.06
C PRO A 6 6.29 -16.82 -13.72
N GLU A 7 6.67 -18.01 -13.25
CA GLU A 7 6.27 -18.59 -11.96
C GLU A 7 6.77 -17.75 -10.79
N TYR A 8 8.02 -17.28 -10.85
CA TYR A 8 8.59 -16.42 -9.82
C TYR A 8 7.88 -15.06 -9.75
N LEU A 9 7.57 -14.47 -10.91
CA LEU A 9 6.81 -13.22 -10.97
C LEU A 9 5.37 -13.37 -10.47
N ALA A 10 4.73 -14.52 -10.76
CA ALA A 10 3.41 -14.84 -10.24
C ALA A 10 3.42 -14.98 -8.71
N GLU A 11 4.45 -15.60 -8.13
CA GLU A 11 4.57 -15.76 -6.68
C GLU A 11 4.79 -14.41 -5.98
N ILE A 12 5.64 -13.53 -6.52
CA ILE A 12 5.78 -12.15 -6.01
C ILE A 12 4.44 -11.44 -6.05
N ALA A 13 3.72 -11.51 -7.18
CA ALA A 13 2.42 -10.87 -7.32
C ALA A 13 1.41 -11.43 -6.29
N ARG A 14 1.42 -12.74 -6.02
CA ARG A 14 0.55 -13.37 -5.01
C ARG A 14 0.83 -12.84 -3.61
N GLN A 15 2.11 -12.77 -3.21
CA GLN A 15 2.51 -12.25 -1.90
C GLN A 15 2.20 -10.76 -1.76
N MET A 16 2.51 -9.95 -2.78
CA MET A 16 2.17 -8.53 -2.80
C MET A 16 0.66 -8.31 -2.71
N SER A 17 -0.14 -9.11 -3.41
CA SER A 17 -1.61 -9.06 -3.33
C SER A 17 -2.09 -9.38 -1.91
N ALA A 18 -1.59 -10.45 -1.29
CA ALA A 18 -1.97 -10.83 0.06
C ALA A 18 -1.60 -9.76 1.11
N ILE A 19 -0.38 -9.23 1.06
CA ILE A 19 0.09 -8.15 1.95
C ILE A 19 -0.77 -6.90 1.75
N SER A 20 -1.05 -6.53 0.50
CA SER A 20 -1.88 -5.36 0.18
C SER A 20 -3.32 -5.54 0.66
N ALA A 21 -3.92 -6.72 0.52
CA ALA A 21 -5.27 -6.98 1.02
C ALA A 21 -5.34 -6.82 2.55
N PHE A 22 -4.34 -7.35 3.26
CA PHE A 22 -4.23 -7.20 4.72
C PHE A 22 -4.06 -5.73 5.14
N LEU A 23 -3.09 -5.02 4.55
CA LEU A 23 -2.82 -3.62 4.87
C LEU A 23 -3.98 -2.70 4.46
N GLY A 24 -4.65 -3.00 3.34
CA GLY A 24 -5.85 -2.30 2.88
C GLY A 24 -7.01 -2.44 3.86
N GLY A 25 -7.24 -3.65 4.39
CA GLY A 25 -8.22 -3.88 5.45
C GLY A 25 -7.89 -3.12 6.73
N PHE A 26 -6.63 -3.13 7.16
CA PHE A 26 -6.16 -2.35 8.30
C PHE A 26 -6.36 -0.85 8.09
N ALA A 27 -5.97 -0.32 6.92
CA ALA A 27 -6.12 1.09 6.59
C ALA A 27 -7.61 1.53 6.56
N ALA A 28 -8.50 0.69 6.05
CA ALA A 28 -9.94 0.97 6.01
C ALA A 28 -10.56 0.94 7.41
N ALA A 29 -10.18 -0.02 8.26
CA ALA A 29 -10.60 -0.05 9.65
C ALA A 29 -10.10 1.19 10.40
N PHE A 30 -8.83 1.56 10.20
CA PHE A 30 -8.25 2.75 10.80
C PHE A 30 -8.95 4.04 10.35
N LEU A 31 -9.24 4.17 9.06
CA LEU A 31 -10.08 5.24 8.51
C LEU A 31 -11.42 5.32 9.24
N GLY A 32 -12.10 4.19 9.44
CA GLY A 32 -13.35 4.12 10.21
C GLY A 32 -13.21 4.70 11.62
N THR A 33 -12.15 4.34 12.34
CA THR A 33 -11.87 4.87 13.69
C THR A 33 -11.54 6.36 13.72
N LEU A 34 -10.95 6.89 12.64
CA LEU A 34 -10.66 8.32 12.52
C LEU A 34 -11.93 9.12 12.20
N LEU A 35 -12.86 8.55 11.44
CA LEU A 35 -14.14 9.18 11.11
C LEU A 35 -15.10 9.31 12.30
N THR A 36 -14.95 8.49 13.34
CA THR A 36 -15.74 8.61 14.58
C THR A 36 -15.25 9.72 15.51
N GLN A 37 -14.17 10.43 15.16
CA GLN A 37 -13.64 11.53 15.97
C GLN A 37 -14.58 12.75 15.91
N SER A 38 -15.12 13.14 17.05
CA SER A 38 -16.10 14.23 17.17
C SER A 38 -15.48 15.64 17.11
N THR A 39 -14.15 15.76 17.21
CA THR A 39 -13.48 17.06 17.22
C THR A 39 -12.94 17.41 15.83
N PRO A 40 -13.46 18.47 15.17
CA PRO A 40 -12.92 18.91 13.89
C PRO A 40 -11.54 19.53 14.09
N ARG A 41 -10.49 18.74 13.84
CA ARG A 41 -9.10 19.23 13.76
C ARG A 41 -8.58 18.98 12.36
N ARG A 42 -7.84 19.96 11.80
CA ARG A 42 -7.17 19.80 10.49
C ARG A 42 -6.32 18.51 10.42
N VAL A 43 -5.68 18.15 11.52
CA VAL A 43 -4.88 16.92 11.65
C VAL A 43 -5.74 15.66 11.43
N VAL A 44 -6.98 15.63 11.94
CA VAL A 44 -7.91 14.51 11.73
C VAL A 44 -8.22 14.38 10.24
N SER A 45 -8.55 15.48 9.57
CA SER A 45 -8.85 15.47 8.13
C SER A 45 -7.70 14.95 7.29
N TRP A 46 -6.46 15.35 7.59
CA TRP A 46 -5.28 14.84 6.90
C TRP A 46 -4.99 13.37 7.20
N ALA A 47 -5.20 12.92 8.45
CA ALA A 47 -5.05 11.51 8.81
C ALA A 47 -6.09 10.64 8.08
N VAL A 48 -7.35 11.10 8.02
CA VAL A 48 -8.46 10.47 7.28
C VAL A 48 -8.13 10.38 5.79
N ALA A 49 -7.74 11.50 5.16
CA ALA A 49 -7.38 11.51 3.75
C ALA A 49 -6.23 10.54 3.44
N SER A 50 -5.20 10.52 4.30
CA SER A 50 -4.05 9.62 4.15
C SER A 50 -4.44 8.15 4.29
N ALA A 51 -5.30 7.80 5.25
CA ALA A 51 -5.81 6.43 5.41
C ALA A 51 -6.70 5.99 4.23
N ALA A 52 -7.49 6.91 3.67
CA ALA A 52 -8.30 6.64 2.49
C ALA A 52 -7.42 6.41 1.24
N VAL A 53 -6.42 7.26 1.01
CA VAL A 53 -5.43 7.07 -0.07
C VAL A 53 -4.71 5.74 0.10
N ALA A 54 -4.32 5.38 1.32
CA ALA A 54 -3.70 4.10 1.61
C ALA A 54 -4.59 2.91 1.23
N SER A 55 -5.83 2.92 1.72
CA SER A 55 -6.81 1.86 1.46
C SER A 55 -7.04 1.67 -0.04
N VAL A 56 -7.29 2.77 -0.77
CA VAL A 56 -7.52 2.72 -2.22
C VAL A 56 -6.27 2.25 -2.97
N GLY A 57 -5.08 2.74 -2.61
CA GLY A 57 -3.82 2.29 -3.21
C GLY A 57 -3.58 0.78 -3.04
N PHE A 58 -3.85 0.25 -1.85
CA PHE A 58 -3.75 -1.18 -1.61
C PHE A 58 -4.80 -2.00 -2.37
N ILE A 59 -6.05 -1.53 -2.48
CA ILE A 59 -7.08 -2.19 -3.30
C ILE A 59 -6.65 -2.25 -4.77
N ILE A 60 -6.14 -1.15 -5.32
CA ILE A 60 -5.65 -1.11 -6.71
C ILE A 60 -4.48 -2.08 -6.88
N THR A 61 -3.58 -2.16 -5.90
CA THR A 61 -2.46 -3.11 -5.91
C THR A 61 -2.95 -4.56 -5.95
N VAL A 62 -3.93 -4.92 -5.11
CA VAL A 62 -4.54 -6.26 -5.11
C VAL A 62 -5.08 -6.62 -6.50
N ILE A 63 -5.84 -5.73 -7.12
CA ILE A 63 -6.43 -5.97 -8.45
C ILE A 63 -5.32 -6.12 -9.50
N ALA A 64 -4.34 -5.22 -9.49
CA ALA A 64 -3.23 -5.23 -10.45
C ALA A 64 -2.37 -6.50 -10.34
N MET A 65 -2.05 -6.91 -9.11
CA MET A 65 -1.26 -8.12 -8.85
C MET A 65 -2.06 -9.40 -9.12
N THR A 66 -3.36 -9.42 -8.82
CA THR A 66 -4.23 -10.55 -9.17
C THR A 66 -4.29 -10.73 -10.69
N LYS A 67 -4.36 -9.63 -11.45
CA LYS A 67 -4.25 -9.69 -12.92
C LYS A 67 -2.92 -10.31 -13.37
N LEU A 68 -1.80 -9.95 -12.74
CA LEU A 68 -0.50 -10.57 -13.05
C LEU A 68 -0.48 -12.07 -12.78
N VAL A 69 -1.01 -12.51 -11.63
CA VAL A 69 -1.11 -13.93 -11.29
C VAL A 69 -1.91 -14.69 -12.36
N VAL A 70 -3.05 -14.15 -12.80
CA VAL A 70 -3.90 -14.79 -13.83
C VAL A 70 -3.18 -14.89 -15.17
N VAL A 71 -2.52 -13.82 -15.62
CA VAL A 71 -1.85 -13.80 -16.94
C VAL A 71 -0.58 -14.65 -16.97
N LEU A 72 0.12 -14.76 -15.84
CA LEU A 72 1.35 -15.54 -15.72
C LEU A 72 1.12 -17.02 -15.39
N HIS A 73 -0.12 -17.43 -15.16
CA HIS A 73 -0.44 -18.81 -14.79
C HIS A 73 -0.12 -19.80 -15.93
N PRO A 74 0.51 -20.96 -15.66
CA PRO A 74 0.87 -21.93 -16.71
C PRO A 74 -0.32 -22.46 -17.51
N GLN A 75 -1.50 -22.53 -16.89
CA GLN A 75 -2.75 -22.96 -17.53
C GLN A 75 -3.62 -21.79 -18.02
N ALA A 76 -3.07 -20.59 -18.14
CA ALA A 76 -3.81 -19.45 -18.66
C ALA A 76 -4.28 -19.73 -20.11
N PRO A 77 -5.57 -19.54 -20.43
CA PRO A 77 -6.07 -19.70 -21.79
C PRO A 77 -5.30 -18.86 -22.82
N ALA A 78 -5.08 -19.38 -24.04
CA ALA A 78 -4.27 -18.71 -25.07
C ALA A 78 -4.85 -17.36 -25.54
N ASN A 79 -6.13 -17.11 -25.27
CA ASN A 79 -6.85 -15.86 -25.52
C ASN A 79 -6.67 -14.79 -24.41
N VAL A 80 -5.98 -15.10 -23.31
CA VAL A 80 -5.64 -14.09 -22.30
C VAL A 80 -4.56 -13.18 -22.87
N SER A 81 -4.95 -11.94 -23.17
CA SER A 81 -4.02 -10.95 -23.71
C SER A 81 -2.89 -10.69 -22.72
N LYS A 82 -1.65 -11.00 -23.13
CA LYS A 82 -0.43 -10.58 -22.42
C LYS A 82 -0.18 -9.06 -22.54
N SER A 83 -1.04 -8.33 -23.27
CA SER A 83 -0.97 -6.88 -23.33
C SER A 83 -1.30 -6.27 -21.95
N GLY A 84 -0.51 -5.27 -21.56
CA GLY A 84 -0.71 -4.58 -20.28
C GLY A 84 -0.19 -5.31 -19.04
N VAL A 85 0.61 -6.38 -19.17
CA VAL A 85 1.37 -6.96 -18.05
C VAL A 85 2.30 -5.92 -17.42
N LEU A 86 3.05 -5.20 -18.25
CA LEU A 86 3.95 -4.13 -17.79
C LEU A 86 3.17 -3.01 -17.08
N GLY A 87 2.00 -2.66 -17.63
CA GLY A 87 1.10 -1.67 -17.02
C GLY A 87 0.57 -2.12 -15.66
N ALA A 88 0.10 -3.37 -15.54
CA ALA A 88 -0.35 -3.92 -14.26
C ALA A 88 0.77 -3.93 -13.21
N ARG A 89 1.99 -4.31 -13.62
CA ARG A 89 3.16 -4.28 -12.73
C ARG A 89 3.49 -2.87 -12.25
N ALA A 90 3.57 -1.90 -13.17
CA ALA A 90 3.88 -0.52 -12.83
C ALA A 90 2.81 0.09 -11.93
N THR A 91 1.53 -0.02 -12.30
CA THR A 91 0.41 0.50 -11.50
C THR A 91 0.37 -0.14 -10.12
N GLY A 92 0.52 -1.46 -10.03
CA GLY A 92 0.50 -2.15 -8.75
C GLY A 92 1.66 -1.73 -7.84
N LEU A 93 2.88 -1.60 -8.36
CA LEU A 93 4.02 -1.13 -7.58
C LEU A 93 3.85 0.32 -7.11
N LEU A 94 3.42 1.22 -8.00
CA LEU A 94 3.22 2.63 -7.67
C LEU A 94 2.12 2.81 -6.61
N CYS A 95 0.99 2.13 -6.77
CA CYS A 95 -0.10 2.19 -5.79
C CYS A 95 0.26 1.54 -4.46
N PHE A 96 1.08 0.49 -4.47
CA PHE A 96 1.58 -0.14 -3.24
C PHE A 96 2.48 0.81 -2.45
N MET A 97 3.42 1.46 -3.14
CA MET A 97 4.32 2.46 -2.53
C MET A 97 3.54 3.67 -2.00
N LEU A 98 2.66 4.22 -2.82
CA LEU A 98 1.77 5.31 -2.40
C LEU A 98 0.95 4.88 -1.17
N GLY A 99 0.44 3.65 -1.17
CA GLY A 99 -0.34 3.09 -0.08
C GLY A 99 0.42 3.01 1.23
N ILE A 100 1.66 2.51 1.18
CA ILE A 100 2.57 2.44 2.33
C ILE A 100 2.83 3.83 2.90
N TYR A 101 3.30 4.78 2.09
CA TYR A 101 3.66 6.12 2.58
C TYR A 101 2.44 6.87 3.10
N ALA A 102 1.28 6.73 2.46
CA ALA A 102 0.04 7.31 2.94
C ALA A 102 -0.40 6.70 4.29
N LEU A 103 -0.26 5.39 4.47
CA LEU A 103 -0.55 4.73 5.75
C LEU A 103 0.39 5.22 6.85
N MET A 104 1.69 5.33 6.56
CA MET A 104 2.69 5.87 7.48
C MET A 104 2.36 7.31 7.88
N ALA A 105 1.99 8.16 6.92
CA ALA A 105 1.56 9.52 7.19
C ALA A 105 0.33 9.56 8.10
N SER A 106 -0.66 8.71 7.85
CA SER A 106 -1.86 8.60 8.69
C SER A 106 -1.51 8.19 10.13
N ILE A 107 -0.65 7.17 10.31
CA ILE A 107 -0.18 6.72 11.62
C ILE A 107 0.59 7.85 12.35
N GLY A 108 1.50 8.52 11.65
CA GLY A 108 2.28 9.63 12.20
C GLY A 108 1.40 10.78 12.69
N LEU A 109 0.41 11.18 11.87
CA LEU A 109 -0.57 12.21 12.20
C LEU A 109 -1.50 11.79 13.36
N SER A 110 -1.76 10.49 13.51
CA SER A 110 -2.74 10.01 14.47
C SER A 110 -2.40 10.32 15.94
N GLY A 111 -1.13 10.32 16.32
CA GLY A 111 -0.71 10.62 17.69
C GLY A 111 -1.02 12.06 18.12
N TRP A 112 -1.06 12.99 17.16
CA TRP A 112 -1.39 14.39 17.39
C TRP A 112 -2.88 14.62 17.71
N LEU A 113 -3.76 13.64 17.42
CA LEU A 113 -5.15 13.71 17.87
C LEU A 113 -5.22 13.64 19.40
N ARG A 114 -4.37 12.82 20.03
CA ARG A 114 -4.43 12.55 21.47
C ARG A 114 -3.62 13.57 22.29
N SER A 115 -2.34 13.76 21.98
CA SER A 115 -1.48 14.71 22.71
C SER A 115 -0.22 15.07 21.93
N ARG A 116 0.46 16.16 22.31
CA ARG A 116 1.75 16.53 21.70
C ARG A 116 2.83 15.46 21.87
N ARG A 117 2.90 14.81 23.04
CA ARG A 117 3.88 13.74 23.31
C ARG A 117 3.66 12.53 22.41
N MET A 118 2.40 12.07 22.31
CA MET A 118 2.06 10.95 21.41
C MET A 118 2.29 11.31 19.94
N GLY A 119 1.97 12.55 19.53
CA GLY A 119 2.22 13.03 18.18
C GLY A 119 3.70 12.99 17.80
N ILE A 120 4.60 13.40 18.69
CA ILE A 120 6.05 13.30 18.45
C ILE A 120 6.46 11.84 18.31
N ILE A 121 6.05 10.96 19.23
CA ILE A 121 6.41 9.54 19.20
C ILE A 121 5.94 8.87 17.90
N THR A 122 4.67 9.03 17.52
CA THR A 122 4.14 8.41 16.29
C THR A 122 4.77 8.99 15.04
N SER A 123 5.04 10.30 15.01
CA SER A 123 5.69 10.94 13.85
C SER A 123 7.13 10.50 13.68
N VAL A 124 7.89 10.35 14.77
CA VAL A 124 9.27 9.85 14.73
C VAL A 124 9.29 8.40 14.26
N LEU A 125 8.42 7.54 14.80
CA LEU A 125 8.32 6.15 14.36
C LEU A 125 7.90 6.04 12.88
N ALA A 126 6.91 6.83 12.46
CA ALA A 126 6.48 6.87 11.07
C ALA A 126 7.57 7.42 10.14
N GLY A 127 8.28 8.47 10.55
CA GLY A 127 9.39 9.03 9.78
C GLY A 127 10.57 8.08 9.66
N ALA A 128 10.96 7.43 10.76
CA ALA A 128 12.03 6.44 10.76
C ALA A 128 11.69 5.23 9.89
N GLY A 129 10.47 4.70 9.99
CA GLY A 129 10.04 3.59 9.12
C GLY A 129 9.98 4.00 7.65
N ALA A 130 9.51 5.20 7.32
CA ALA A 130 9.47 5.70 5.93
C ALA A 130 10.88 5.86 5.37
N LEU A 131 11.82 6.36 6.18
CA LEU A 131 13.23 6.46 5.82
C LEU A 131 13.83 5.09 5.56
N LEU A 132 13.64 4.12 6.46
CA LEU A 132 14.15 2.76 6.29
C LEU A 132 13.59 2.10 5.03
N ILE A 133 12.30 2.23 4.77
CA ILE A 133 11.68 1.73 3.53
C ILE A 133 12.34 2.39 2.31
N THR A 134 12.49 3.71 2.31
CA THR A 134 13.12 4.44 1.19
C THR A 134 14.56 3.96 0.96
N LEU A 135 15.34 3.76 2.03
CA LEU A 135 16.71 3.25 1.94
C LEU A 135 16.75 1.83 1.36
N THR A 136 15.90 0.93 1.84
CA THR A 136 15.82 -0.44 1.30
C THR A 136 15.39 -0.47 -0.17
N LEU A 137 14.57 0.50 -0.60
CA LEU A 137 14.15 0.62 -2.00
C LEU A 137 15.24 1.21 -2.90
N ALA A 138 16.13 2.04 -2.35
CA ALA A 138 17.25 2.62 -3.10
C ALA A 138 18.37 1.60 -3.40
N GLU A 139 18.38 0.47 -2.69
CA GLU A 139 19.33 -0.62 -2.88
C GLU A 139 18.86 -1.67 -3.91
N LEU A 140 17.61 -1.58 -4.38
CA LEU A 140 16.98 -2.47 -5.37
C LEU A 140 17.22 -2.00 -6.81
#